data_AF-A0A097ASC2-F1
#
_entry.id   AF-A0A097ASC2-F1
#
_cell.length_a   1.000
_cell.length_b   1.000
_cell.length_c   1.000
_cell.angle_alpha   90.00
_cell.angle_beta   90.00
_cell.angle_gamma   90.00
#
_symmetry.space_group_name_H-M   'P 1'
#
loop_
_entity.id
_entity.type
_entity.pdbx_description
1 polymer ?
#
loop_
_entity_poly.entity_id
_entity_poly.type
_entity_poly.pdbx_seq_one_letter_code
_entity_poly.pdbx_strand_id
1 'polypeptide(L)'
;MIVAQRDYNYEYPPYTSEKTGQVKKSKKKKKLKNLALILFVGSLSVMILFRYAVIYQKSIALDKMEENIRYTENLNQQLKAKIAAMSDPVRIEKIAKDKLGMQQPDESQVVYVNVGKIDTVAKNQKPEDKNVERSNFFMRILGVLNR
;
A
#
# COMPACT_ATOMS: atom_id res chain seq x y z
N MET A 1 -85.52 28.03 -71.24
CA MET A 1 -84.52 28.24 -70.18
C MET A 1 -83.17 28.35 -70.87
N ILE A 2 -82.59 29.55 -70.96
CA ILE A 2 -81.29 29.78 -71.61
C ILE A 2 -80.24 29.78 -70.48
N VAL A 3 -79.31 28.84 -70.52
CA VAL A 3 -78.23 28.71 -69.53
C VAL A 3 -77.04 29.52 -70.04
N ALA A 4 -76.74 30.63 -69.37
CA ALA A 4 -75.53 31.40 -69.64
C ALA A 4 -74.30 30.61 -69.18
N GLN A 5 -73.34 30.38 -70.09
CA GLN A 5 -72.02 29.86 -69.72
C GLN A 5 -71.23 31.00 -69.06
N ARG A 6 -70.77 30.77 -67.82
CA ARG A 6 -69.82 31.67 -67.16
C ARG A 6 -68.42 31.21 -67.51
N ASP A 7 -67.66 32.08 -68.17
CA ASP A 7 -66.24 31.86 -68.43
C ASP A 7 -65.45 32.00 -67.12
N TYR A 8 -64.91 30.89 -66.63
CA TYR A 8 -63.97 30.88 -65.51
C TYR A 8 -62.56 31.07 -66.04
N ASN A 9 -62.05 32.30 -65.98
CA ASN A 9 -60.63 32.54 -66.22
C ASN A 9 -59.86 32.38 -64.90
N TYR A 10 -59.23 31.23 -64.69
CA TYR A 10 -58.38 30.96 -63.52
C TYR A 10 -56.93 31.33 -63.82
N GLU A 11 -56.46 32.43 -63.23
CA GLU A 11 -55.05 32.80 -63.23
C GLU A 11 -54.35 32.11 -62.05
N TYR A 12 -53.51 31.12 -62.33
CA TYR A 12 -52.77 30.38 -61.30
C TYR A 12 -51.58 31.22 -60.77
N PRO A 13 -51.41 31.39 -59.44
CA PRO A 13 -50.18 31.95 -58.90
C PRO A 13 -49.01 30.96 -59.05
N PRO A 14 -47.76 31.44 -59.26
CA PRO A 14 -46.62 30.55 -59.48
C PRO A 14 -46.35 29.66 -58.26
N TYR A 15 -46.30 28.35 -58.49
CA TYR A 15 -45.99 27.35 -57.46
C TYR A 15 -44.51 27.40 -57.06
N THR A 16 -44.21 27.97 -55.90
CA THR A 16 -42.91 27.79 -55.23
C THR A 16 -42.97 26.54 -54.35
N SER A 17 -42.28 25.47 -54.76
CA SER A 17 -42.09 24.31 -53.89
C SER A 17 -41.04 24.64 -52.82
N GLU A 18 -41.48 25.13 -51.66
CA GLU A 18 -40.62 25.15 -50.47
C GLU A 18 -40.43 23.71 -49.98
N LYS A 19 -39.34 23.07 -50.43
CA LYS A 19 -38.88 21.80 -49.86
C LYS A 19 -38.34 22.07 -48.45
N THR A 20 -39.20 21.93 -47.45
CA THR A 20 -38.78 21.83 -46.05
C THR A 20 -38.04 20.51 -45.84
N GLY A 21 -36.73 20.53 -46.11
CA GLY A 21 -35.81 19.45 -45.81
C GLY A 21 -35.66 19.29 -44.29
N GLN A 22 -36.59 18.57 -43.66
CA GLN A 22 -36.46 18.19 -42.27
C GLN A 22 -35.23 17.29 -42.08
N VAL A 23 -34.22 17.83 -41.40
CA VAL A 23 -32.96 17.18 -41.06
C VAL A 23 -33.20 15.96 -40.17
N LYS A 24 -33.40 14.78 -40.77
CA LYS A 24 -33.41 13.49 -40.07
C LYS A 24 -31.97 13.03 -39.74
N LYS A 25 -31.21 13.82 -38.98
CA LYS A 25 -29.88 13.41 -38.45
C LYS A 25 -29.81 13.59 -36.94
N SER A 26 -30.59 12.82 -36.18
CA SER A 26 -30.54 12.91 -34.70
C SER A 26 -30.64 11.57 -33.95
N LYS A 27 -31.23 10.52 -34.54
CA LYS A 27 -31.48 9.27 -33.79
C LYS A 27 -30.24 8.38 -33.54
N LYS A 28 -29.24 8.38 -34.44
CA LYS A 28 -28.04 7.52 -34.30
C LYS A 28 -27.10 7.98 -33.16
N LYS A 29 -26.98 9.29 -32.91
CA LYS A 29 -26.10 9.85 -31.86
C LYS A 29 -26.60 9.52 -30.44
N LYS A 30 -27.91 9.38 -30.23
CA LYS A 30 -28.50 9.04 -28.92
C LYS A 30 -28.16 7.60 -28.49
N LYS A 31 -28.20 6.63 -29.41
CA LYS A 31 -27.82 5.24 -29.12
C LYS A 31 -26.34 5.10 -28.72
N LEU A 32 -25.47 5.86 -29.38
CA LEU A 32 -24.03 5.88 -29.06
C LEU A 32 -23.75 6.49 -27.68
N LYS A 33 -24.47 7.55 -27.30
CA LYS A 33 -24.38 8.15 -25.96
C LYS A 33 -24.80 7.18 -24.86
N ASN A 34 -25.90 6.44 -25.05
CA ASN A 34 -26.34 5.45 -24.07
C ASN A 34 -25.32 4.30 -23.92
N LEU A 35 -24.75 3.82 -25.03
CA LEU A 35 -23.70 2.79 -24.99
C LEU A 35 -22.45 3.29 -24.26
N ALA A 36 -22.02 4.53 -24.52
CA ALA A 36 -20.89 5.14 -23.84
C ALA A 36 -21.14 5.29 -22.32
N LEU A 37 -22.37 5.62 -21.92
CA LEU A 37 -22.74 5.74 -20.51
C LEU A 37 -22.72 4.38 -19.79
N ILE A 38 -23.20 3.32 -20.44
CA ILE A 38 -23.14 1.95 -19.90
C ILE A 38 -21.68 1.50 -19.75
N LEU A 39 -20.84 1.74 -20.76
CA LEU A 39 -19.41 1.44 -20.69
C LEU A 39 -18.70 2.25 -19.61
N PHE A 40 -19.08 3.50 -19.43
CA PHE A 40 -18.51 4.35 -18.39
C PHE A 40 -18.82 3.82 -16.98
N VAL A 41 -20.08 3.48 -16.72
CA VAL A 41 -20.50 2.92 -15.43
C VAL A 41 -19.89 1.53 -15.20
N GLY A 42 -19.81 0.70 -16.25
CA GLY A 42 -19.15 -0.60 -16.20
C GLY A 42 -17.65 -0.47 -15.90
N SER A 43 -16.97 0.45 -16.57
CA SER A 43 -15.56 0.76 -16.32
C SER A 43 -15.33 1.23 -14.87
N LEU A 44 -16.21 2.09 -14.35
CA LEU A 44 -16.15 2.55 -12.96
C LEU A 44 -16.27 1.38 -11.97
N SER A 45 -17.16 0.44 -12.26
CA SER A 45 -17.37 -0.76 -11.43
C SER A 45 -16.13 -1.66 -11.43
N VAL A 46 -15.54 -1.90 -12.61
CA VAL A 46 -14.29 -2.67 -12.75
C VAL A 46 -13.13 -1.96 -12.04
N MET A 47 -13.06 -0.64 -12.11
CA MET A 47 -12.02 0.15 -11.45
C MET A 47 -12.07 0.01 -9.93
N ILE A 48 -13.27 -0.03 -9.34
CA ILE A 48 -13.45 -0.28 -7.90
C ILE A 48 -12.97 -1.69 -7.53
N LEU A 49 -13.37 -2.71 -8.30
CA LEU A 49 -12.92 -4.08 -8.07
C LEU A 49 -11.40 -4.24 -8.21
N PHE A 50 -10.80 -3.58 -9.20
CA PHE A 50 -9.35 -3.57 -9.38
C PHE A 50 -8.63 -2.95 -8.17
N ARG A 51 -9.12 -1.81 -7.68
CA ARG A 51 -8.59 -1.19 -6.45
C ARG A 51 -8.71 -2.13 -5.26
N TYR A 52 -9.85 -2.80 -5.10
CA TYR A 52 -10.07 -3.77 -4.04
C TYR A 52 -9.09 -4.95 -4.13
N ALA A 53 -8.88 -5.51 -5.32
CA ALA A 53 -7.94 -6.59 -5.55
C ALA A 53 -6.50 -6.18 -5.18
N VAL A 54 -6.09 -4.96 -5.55
CA VAL A 54 -4.78 -4.42 -5.17
C VAL A 54 -4.65 -4.30 -3.66
N ILE A 55 -5.65 -3.75 -2.96
CA ILE A 55 -5.66 -3.64 -1.50
C ILE A 55 -5.55 -5.02 -0.85
N TYR A 56 -6.33 -5.98 -1.34
CA TYR A 56 -6.31 -7.35 -0.82
C TYR A 56 -4.95 -8.02 -0.96
N GLN A 57 -4.28 -7.86 -2.11
CA GLN A 57 -2.92 -8.35 -2.28
C GLN A 57 -1.92 -7.70 -1.31
N LYS A 58 -2.08 -6.40 -1.04
CA LYS A 58 -1.27 -5.71 -0.03
C LYS A 58 -1.56 -6.22 1.38
N SER A 59 -2.83 -6.49 1.70
CA SER A 59 -3.23 -7.09 2.99
C SER A 59 -2.55 -8.44 3.20
N ILE A 60 -2.61 -9.34 2.22
CA ILE A 60 -1.94 -10.64 2.31
C ILE A 60 -0.42 -10.47 2.52
N ALA A 61 0.20 -9.52 1.82
CA ALA A 61 1.62 -9.26 1.98
C ALA A 61 1.96 -8.73 3.39
N LEU A 62 1.11 -7.86 3.94
CA LEU A 62 1.24 -7.35 5.31
C LEU A 62 1.07 -8.46 6.34
N ASP A 63 0.03 -9.29 6.20
CA ASP A 63 -0.24 -10.41 7.12
C ASP A 63 0.95 -11.37 7.17
N LYS A 64 1.54 -11.69 6.02
CA LYS A 64 2.77 -12.50 5.94
C LYS A 64 3.96 -11.82 6.62
N MET A 65 4.13 -10.51 6.44
CA MET A 65 5.23 -9.79 7.10
C MET A 65 5.04 -9.78 8.62
N GLU A 66 3.83 -9.56 9.09
CA GLU A 66 3.49 -9.57 10.52
C GLU A 66 3.69 -10.96 11.15
N GLU A 67 3.31 -12.02 10.44
CA GLU A 67 3.57 -13.40 10.87
C GLU A 67 5.06 -13.68 11.02
N ASN A 68 5.89 -13.24 10.06
CA ASN A 68 7.34 -13.39 10.13
C ASN A 68 7.96 -12.61 11.30
N ILE A 69 7.46 -11.40 11.58
CA ILE A 69 7.88 -10.59 12.73
C ILE A 69 7.53 -11.33 14.02
N ARG A 70 6.28 -11.76 14.19
CA ARG A 70 5.83 -12.51 15.38
C ARG A 70 6.61 -13.80 15.57
N TYR A 71 6.89 -14.54 14.50
CA TYR A 71 7.72 -15.74 14.55
C TYR A 71 9.12 -15.43 15.09
N THR A 72 9.76 -14.39 14.53
CA THR A 72 11.11 -13.97 14.94
C THR A 72 11.14 -13.49 16.38
N GLU A 73 10.16 -12.69 16.81
CA GLU A 73 10.04 -12.22 18.18
C GLU A 73 9.86 -13.37 19.17
N ASN A 74 8.98 -14.33 18.85
CA ASN A 74 8.79 -15.53 19.65
C ASN A 74 10.07 -16.37 19.77
N LEU A 75 10.80 -16.54 18.67
CA LEU A 75 12.10 -17.23 18.72
C LEU A 75 13.09 -16.48 19.62
N ASN A 76 13.15 -15.16 19.51
CA ASN A 76 14.05 -14.34 20.29
C ASN A 76 13.72 -14.39 21.78
N GLN A 77 12.44 -14.34 22.14
CA GLN A 77 11.98 -14.52 23.53
C GLN A 77 12.32 -15.91 24.06
N GLN A 78 12.10 -16.97 23.28
CA GLN A 78 12.46 -18.34 23.68
C GLN A 78 13.98 -18.50 23.89
N LEU A 79 14.79 -17.92 23.01
CA LEU A 79 16.25 -17.94 23.14
C LEU A 79 16.69 -17.19 24.40
N LYS A 80 16.12 -16.01 24.67
CA LYS A 80 16.39 -15.24 25.90
C LYS A 80 16.01 -16.03 27.15
N ALA A 81 14.85 -16.68 27.17
CA ALA A 81 14.43 -17.54 28.27
C ALA A 81 15.38 -18.73 28.46
N LYS A 82 15.83 -19.35 27.36
CA LYS A 82 16.81 -20.45 27.41
C LYS A 82 18.16 -19.98 27.93
N ILE A 83 18.64 -18.81 27.51
CA ILE A 83 19.87 -18.20 28.05
C ILE A 83 19.71 -17.94 29.53
N ALA A 84 18.63 -17.29 29.96
CA ALA A 84 18.37 -17.03 31.37
C ALA A 84 18.35 -18.32 32.20
N ALA A 85 17.70 -19.37 31.70
CA ALA A 85 17.68 -20.67 32.36
C ALA A 85 19.06 -21.34 32.38
N MET A 86 19.90 -21.16 31.35
CA MET A 86 21.24 -21.74 31.30
C MET A 86 22.24 -20.98 32.17
N SER A 87 22.13 -19.66 32.20
CA SER A 87 22.94 -18.74 33.00
C SER A 87 22.43 -18.59 34.44
N ASP A 88 21.36 -19.30 34.80
CA ASP A 88 20.83 -19.34 36.16
C ASP A 88 21.91 -19.87 37.14
N PRO A 89 22.35 -19.05 38.11
CA PRO A 89 23.41 -19.44 39.05
C PRO A 89 23.12 -20.74 39.79
N VAL A 90 21.85 -21.01 40.13
CA VAL A 90 21.44 -22.24 40.83
C VAL A 90 21.70 -23.47 39.95
N ARG A 91 21.37 -23.37 38.67
CA ARG A 91 21.65 -24.44 37.70
C ARG A 91 23.14 -24.62 37.47
N ILE A 92 23.89 -23.53 37.38
CA ILE A 92 25.36 -23.57 37.22
C ILE A 92 25.99 -24.26 38.44
N GLU A 93 25.61 -23.85 39.65
CA GLU A 93 26.09 -24.44 40.90
C GLU A 93 25.79 -25.94 40.98
N LYS A 94 24.56 -26.33 40.61
CA LYS A 94 24.17 -27.74 40.57
C LYS A 94 25.03 -28.54 39.60
N ILE A 95 25.29 -28.03 38.40
CA ILE A 95 26.15 -28.71 37.42
C ILE A 95 27.61 -28.77 37.93
N ALA A 96 28.10 -27.68 38.52
CA ALA A 96 29.44 -27.62 39.09
C ALA A 96 29.63 -28.66 40.19
N LYS A 97 28.69 -28.78 41.12
CA LYS A 97 28.74 -29.75 42.22
C LYS A 97 28.48 -31.18 41.75
N ASP A 98 27.35 -31.43 41.09
CA ASP A 98 26.86 -32.79 40.82
C ASP A 98 27.61 -33.46 39.66
N LYS A 99 28.00 -32.71 38.63
CA LYS A 99 28.61 -33.27 37.41
C LYS A 99 30.11 -33.06 37.32
N LEU A 100 30.59 -31.92 37.81
CA LEU A 100 32.02 -31.57 37.73
C LEU A 100 32.75 -31.83 39.05
N GLY A 101 32.05 -32.20 40.12
CA GLY A 101 32.64 -32.48 41.43
C GLY A 101 33.26 -31.26 42.09
N MET A 102 32.90 -30.05 41.66
CA MET A 102 33.41 -28.81 42.24
C MET A 102 32.82 -28.60 43.63
N GLN A 103 33.63 -28.07 44.53
CA GLN A 103 33.22 -27.68 45.88
C GLN A 103 33.46 -26.19 46.08
N GLN A 104 32.71 -25.59 47.00
CA GLN A 104 32.91 -24.18 47.33
C GLN A 104 34.25 -24.04 48.08
N PRO A 105 35.12 -23.10 47.68
CA PRO A 105 36.40 -22.90 48.36
C PRO A 105 36.19 -22.32 49.76
N ASP A 106 37.07 -22.68 50.68
CA ASP A 106 37.12 -22.08 52.01
C ASP A 106 37.69 -20.66 51.95
N GLU A 107 37.40 -19.83 52.97
CA GLU A 107 37.84 -18.43 53.02
C GLU A 107 39.38 -18.28 52.90
N SER A 108 40.13 -19.26 53.39
CA SER A 108 41.59 -19.30 53.31
C SER A 108 42.15 -19.57 51.90
N GLN A 109 41.31 -20.06 50.99
CA GLN A 109 41.67 -20.40 49.61
C GLN A 109 41.37 -19.28 48.60
N VAL A 110 40.78 -18.17 49.05
CA VAL A 110 40.41 -17.02 48.19
C VAL A 110 41.51 -15.97 48.20
N VAL A 111 42.08 -15.68 47.02
CA VAL A 111 43.10 -14.62 46.83
C VAL A 111 42.58 -13.57 45.86
N TYR A 112 42.48 -12.32 46.31
CA TYR A 112 42.06 -11.19 45.49
C TYR A 112 43.24 -10.65 44.67
N VAL A 113 43.09 -10.60 43.34
CA VAL A 113 44.09 -10.03 42.42
C VAL A 113 43.56 -8.74 41.80
N ASN A 114 44.40 -7.71 41.74
CA ASN A 114 44.07 -6.44 41.10
C ASN A 114 44.31 -6.56 39.59
N VAL A 115 43.23 -6.72 38.83
CA VAL A 115 43.23 -6.56 37.38
C VAL A 115 43.15 -5.07 37.08
N GLY A 116 44.19 -4.50 36.45
CA GLY A 116 44.31 -3.06 36.17
C GLY A 116 43.18 -2.48 35.30
N LYS A 117 43.40 -1.29 34.70
CA LYS A 117 42.36 -0.61 33.91
C LYS A 117 41.91 -1.51 32.74
N ILE A 118 40.65 -1.94 32.80
CA ILE A 118 40.01 -2.72 31.74
C ILE A 118 39.59 -1.72 30.66
N ASP A 119 40.25 -1.77 29.49
CA ASP A 119 39.81 -1.01 28.33
C ASP A 119 38.44 -1.55 27.90
N THR A 120 37.38 -0.78 28.17
CA THR A 120 36.01 -1.12 27.81
C THR A 120 35.89 -1.22 26.30
N VAL A 121 35.95 -2.43 25.75
CA VAL A 121 35.77 -2.67 24.32
C VAL A 121 34.31 -2.39 23.95
N ALA A 122 34.13 -1.56 22.93
CA ALA A 122 32.91 -1.28 22.18
C ALA A 122 31.76 -0.58 22.94
N LYS A 123 31.92 0.74 23.11
CA LYS A 123 30.79 1.66 23.12
C LYS A 123 30.04 1.49 21.79
N ASN A 124 28.88 0.84 21.83
CA ASN A 124 27.94 0.73 20.71
C ASN A 124 27.84 2.08 20.00
N GLN A 125 28.23 2.12 18.73
CA GLN A 125 28.09 3.29 17.88
C GLN A 125 26.61 3.65 17.83
N LYS A 126 26.28 4.86 18.30
CA LYS A 126 24.98 5.50 18.04
C LYS A 126 24.72 5.41 16.53
N PRO A 127 23.56 4.93 16.07
CA PRO A 127 23.25 4.96 14.65
C PRO A 127 23.26 6.43 14.20
N GLU A 128 24.15 6.76 13.27
CA GLU A 128 24.15 8.04 12.58
C GLU A 128 22.80 8.22 11.89
N ASP A 129 22.21 9.39 12.13
CA ASP A 129 20.86 9.74 11.76
C ASP A 129 20.74 9.97 10.25
N LYS A 130 20.30 8.95 9.52
CA LYS A 130 20.08 8.96 8.05
C LYS A 130 18.94 9.91 7.60
N ASN A 131 18.38 10.73 8.49
CA ASN A 131 17.31 11.67 8.18
C ASN A 131 17.77 12.87 7.33
N VAL A 132 19.03 13.28 7.46
CA VAL A 132 19.54 14.50 6.81
C VAL A 132 19.65 14.36 5.29
N GLU A 133 19.86 13.14 4.77
CA GLU A 133 19.94 12.90 3.33
C GLU A 133 18.55 12.87 2.66
N ARG A 134 17.54 12.35 3.35
CA ARG A 134 16.18 12.22 2.78
C ARG A 134 15.52 13.58 2.58
N SER A 135 15.67 14.52 3.50
CA SER A 135 15.06 15.86 3.40
C SER A 135 15.59 16.63 2.17
N ASN A 136 16.88 16.50 1.86
CA ASN A 136 17.51 17.16 0.72
C ASN A 136 17.07 16.59 -0.64
N PHE A 137 16.73 15.30 -0.70
CA PHE A 137 16.21 14.67 -1.91
C PHE A 137 14.78 15.12 -2.23
N PHE A 138 13.90 15.19 -1.23
CA PHE A 138 12.53 15.68 -1.43
C PHE A 138 12.49 17.16 -1.81
N MET A 139 13.35 18.00 -1.23
CA MET A 139 13.41 19.43 -1.56
C MET A 139 13.85 19.66 -3.02
N ARG A 140 14.77 18.84 -3.55
CA ARG A 140 15.18 18.87 -4.96
C ARG A 140 14.05 18.42 -5.91
N ILE A 141 13.32 17.37 -5.57
CA ILE A 141 12.22 16.87 -6.42
C ILE A 141 11.05 17.87 -6.45
N LEU A 142 10.67 18.43 -5.30
CA LEU A 142 9.59 19.41 -5.24
C LEU A 142 9.92 20.72 -5.98
N GLY A 143 11.19 21.12 -6.02
CA GLY A 143 11.64 22.30 -6.75
C GLY A 143 11.53 22.19 -8.28
N VAL A 144 11.54 20.96 -8.83
CA VAL A 144 11.44 20.71 -10.28
C VAL A 144 9.98 20.73 -10.78
N LEU A 145 9.02 20.60 -9.87
CA LEU A 145 7.58 20.61 -10.18
C LEU A 145 6.95 22.02 -10.26
N ASN A 146 7.71 23.07 -9.97
CA ASN A 146 7.22 24.46 -9.97
C ASN A 146 7.96 25.37 -10.97
N ARG A 147 8.28 24.83 -12.16
CA ARG A 147 8.75 25.61 -13.31
C ARG A 147 7.94 25.32 -14.55
#